data_AF-A0A838IFQ4-F1
#
_entry.id   AF-A0A838IFQ4-F1
#
_cell.length_a   1.000
_cell.length_b   1.000
_cell.length_c   1.000
_cell.angle_alpha   90.00
_cell.angle_beta   90.00
_cell.angle_gamma   90.00
#
_symmetry.space_group_name_H-M   'P 1'
#
loop_
_entity.id
_entity.type
_entity.pdbx_description
1 polymer ?
#
loop_
_entity_poly.entity_id
_entity_poly.type
_entity_poly.pdbx_seq_one_letter_code
_entity_poly.pdbx_strand_id
1 'polypeptide(L)'
;MKSKGTAALLAFLLGGFGVHKFYLGQSGQGVMYVLFCWTFIPAVIALIETFVYLMMSEQEFNKRYNQQYLPAYAGAGAQMGQNVTINLGSEQLKGLTGPVAPARNVLEELQKLKELHVAGVLTDEEFTVQKQRMLM
;
A
#
# COMPACT_ATOMS: atom_id res chain seq x y z
N MET A 1 -1.57 2.46 -9.96
CA MET A 1 -1.72 3.50 -8.92
C MET A 1 -1.57 4.88 -9.56
N LYS A 2 -2.55 5.75 -9.33
CA LYS A 2 -2.62 7.13 -9.84
C LYS A 2 -1.84 8.04 -8.89
N SER A 3 -1.21 9.08 -9.42
CA SER A 3 -0.36 9.98 -8.62
C SER A 3 -1.08 11.29 -8.27
N LYS A 4 -0.98 11.72 -7.01
CA LYS A 4 -1.58 12.96 -6.50
C LYS A 4 -1.06 14.19 -7.24
N GLY A 5 0.26 14.30 -7.37
CA GLY A 5 0.90 15.43 -8.06
C GLY A 5 0.48 15.55 -9.52
N THR A 6 0.37 14.42 -10.22
CA THR A 6 -0.13 14.37 -11.60
C THR A 6 -1.58 14.83 -11.68
N ALA A 7 -2.44 14.36 -10.77
CA ALA A 7 -3.84 14.80 -10.74
C ALA A 7 -3.98 16.31 -10.47
N ALA A 8 -3.17 16.87 -9.56
CA ALA A 8 -3.15 18.31 -9.29
C ALA A 8 -2.63 19.13 -10.48
N LEU A 9 -1.54 18.67 -11.11
CA LEU A 9 -0.99 19.32 -12.30
C LEU A 9 -1.98 19.30 -13.47
N LEU A 10 -2.65 18.17 -13.70
CA LEU A 10 -3.70 18.06 -14.73
C LEU A 10 -4.90 18.96 -14.40
N ALA A 11 -5.29 19.07 -13.13
CA ALA A 11 -6.37 19.95 -12.70
C ALA A 11 -6.00 21.43 -12.87
N PHE A 12 -4.73 21.80 -12.70
CA PHE A 12 -4.29 23.17 -12.88
C PHE A 12 -4.22 23.58 -14.36
N LEU A 13 -3.60 22.76 -15.21
CA LEU A 13 -3.42 23.09 -16.63
C LEU A 13 -4.67 22.81 -17.48
N LEU A 14 -5.35 21.69 -17.26
CA LEU A 14 -6.47 21.19 -18.08
C LEU A 14 -7.78 21.11 -17.27
N GLY A 15 -7.86 21.82 -16.14
CA GLY A 15 -9.01 21.81 -15.24
C GLY A 15 -10.33 22.22 -15.88
N GLY A 16 -10.30 23.24 -16.73
CA GLY A 16 -11.49 23.71 -17.46
C GLY A 16 -12.09 22.66 -18.40
N PHE A 17 -11.30 21.68 -18.83
CA PHE A 17 -11.74 20.55 -19.66
C PHE A 17 -12.09 19.30 -18.82
N GLY A 18 -11.82 19.29 -17.52
CA GLY A 18 -12.11 18.15 -16.64
C GLY A 18 -11.23 16.92 -16.84
N VAL A 19 -10.08 17.04 -17.51
CA VAL A 19 -9.20 15.90 -17.85
C VAL A 19 -8.67 15.17 -16.62
N HIS A 20 -8.45 15.90 -15.52
CA HIS A 20 -8.04 15.31 -14.24
C HIS A 20 -9.08 14.33 -13.68
N LYS A 21 -10.38 14.55 -13.91
CA LYS A 21 -11.43 13.61 -13.49
C LYS A 21 -11.39 12.31 -14.27
N PHE A 22 -11.09 12.37 -15.57
CA PHE A 22 -10.87 11.17 -16.38
C PHE A 22 -9.64 10.39 -15.92
N TYR A 23 -8.55 11.08 -15.58
CA TYR A 23 -7.35 10.44 -14.99
C TYR A 23 -7.68 9.70 -13.68
N LEU A 24 -8.54 10.30 -12.86
CA LEU A 24 -8.99 9.73 -11.59
C LEU A 24 -10.00 8.56 -11.75
N GLY A 25 -10.47 8.28 -12.96
CA GLY A 25 -11.49 7.24 -13.23
C GLY A 25 -12.92 7.72 -12.98
N GLN A 26 -13.12 9.03 -12.77
CA GLN A 26 -14.43 9.65 -12.56
C GLN A 26 -14.98 10.21 -13.89
N SER A 27 -15.13 9.35 -14.89
CA SER A 27 -15.50 9.75 -16.26
C SER A 27 -16.82 10.52 -16.34
N GLY A 28 -17.81 10.18 -15.51
CA GLY A 28 -19.08 10.91 -15.47
C GLY A 28 -18.93 12.39 -15.08
N GLN A 29 -18.08 12.68 -14.09
CA GLN A 29 -17.76 14.07 -13.70
C GLN A 29 -16.92 14.78 -14.77
N GLY A 30 -16.00 14.05 -15.41
CA GLY A 30 -15.23 14.58 -16.54
C GLY A 30 -16.12 15.02 -17.70
N VAL A 31 -17.11 14.20 -18.10
CA VAL A 31 -18.05 14.56 -19.17
C VAL A 31 -18.88 15.79 -18.79
N MET A 32 -19.34 15.89 -17.54
CA MET A 32 -20.03 17.08 -17.04
C MET A 32 -19.15 18.33 -17.23
N TYR A 33 -17.87 18.27 -16.87
CA TYR A 33 -16.94 19.39 -17.03
C TYR A 33 -16.77 19.79 -18.50
N VAL A 34 -16.65 18.82 -19.40
CA VAL A 34 -16.56 19.08 -20.86
C VAL A 34 -17.83 19.74 -21.38
N LEU A 35 -19.02 19.31 -20.96
CA LEU A 35 -20.29 19.91 -21.37
C LEU A 35 -20.44 21.36 -20.90
N PHE A 36 -19.88 21.68 -19.73
CA PHE A 36 -19.90 23.03 -19.17
C PHE A 36 -18.64 23.86 -19.49
N CYS A 37 -17.69 23.36 -20.29
CA CYS A 37 -16.39 24.03 -20.46
C CYS A 37 -16.49 25.45 -21.04
N TRP A 38 -17.53 25.71 -21.83
CA TRP A 38 -17.84 27.03 -22.41
C TRP A 38 -18.33 28.08 -21.40
N THR A 39 -18.77 27.70 -20.20
CA THR A 39 -19.24 28.65 -19.18
C THR A 39 -18.10 29.19 -18.32
N PHE A 40 -16.87 28.70 -18.49
CA PHE A 40 -15.72 28.93 -17.61
C PHE A 40 -15.91 28.50 -16.14
N ILE A 41 -17.11 28.11 -15.71
CA ILE A 41 -17.41 27.59 -14.37
C ILE A 41 -16.52 26.39 -14.03
N PRO A 42 -16.32 25.39 -14.92
CA PRO A 42 -15.46 24.25 -14.62
C PRO A 42 -14.01 24.64 -14.35
N ALA A 43 -13.51 25.73 -14.96
CA ALA A 43 -12.15 26.22 -14.73
C ALA A 43 -11.97 26.75 -13.31
N VAL A 44 -12.95 27.49 -12.79
CA VAL A 44 -12.92 27.99 -11.40
C VAL A 44 -13.00 26.84 -10.40
N ILE A 45 -13.89 25.87 -10.63
CA ILE A 45 -14.02 24.69 -9.76
C ILE A 45 -12.73 23.87 -9.78
N ALA A 46 -12.13 23.66 -10.95
CA ALA A 46 -10.88 22.90 -11.06
C ALA A 46 -9.70 23.60 -10.39
N LEU A 47 -9.67 24.94 -10.38
CA LEU A 47 -8.68 25.70 -9.61
C LEU A 47 -8.82 25.40 -8.11
N ILE A 48 -10.04 25.40 -7.57
CA ILE A 48 -10.30 25.04 -6.17
C ILE A 48 -9.91 23.58 -5.91
N GLU A 49 -10.29 22.65 -6.79
CA GLU A 49 -9.92 21.23 -6.67
C GLU A 49 -8.40 21.02 -6.70
N THR A 50 -7.66 21.83 -7.46
CA THR A 50 -6.20 21.81 -7.47
C THR A 50 -5.64 22.08 -6.08
N PHE A 51 -6.12 23.13 -5.39
CA PHE A 51 -5.71 23.41 -4.01
C PHE A 51 -6.11 22.30 -3.05
N VAL A 52 -7.31 21.74 -3.20
CA VAL A 52 -7.76 20.60 -2.41
C VAL A 52 -6.81 19.41 -2.59
N TYR A 53 -6.43 19.06 -3.82
CA TYR A 53 -5.48 17.97 -4.08
C TYR A 53 -4.07 18.25 -3.54
N LEU A 54 -3.62 19.51 -3.57
CA LEU A 54 -2.34 19.88 -2.97
C LEU A 54 -2.35 19.73 -1.45
N MET A 55 -3.41 20.22 -0.80
CA MET A 55 -3.58 20.16 0.66
C MET A 55 -3.94 18.76 1.18
N MET A 56 -4.53 17.92 0.33
CA MET A 56 -4.92 16.55 0.68
C MET A 56 -3.70 15.64 0.88
N SER A 57 -3.75 14.78 1.89
CA SER A 57 -2.69 13.81 2.16
C SER A 57 -2.66 12.70 1.11
N GLU A 58 -1.51 12.06 0.91
CA GLU A 58 -1.41 10.92 -0.01
C GLU A 58 -2.26 9.73 0.43
N GLN A 59 -2.42 9.55 1.74
CA GLN A 59 -3.28 8.51 2.32
C GLN A 59 -4.74 8.70 1.90
N GLU A 60 -5.26 9.92 2.05
CA GLU A 60 -6.64 10.23 1.65
C GLU A 60 -6.79 10.09 0.12
N PHE A 61 -5.79 10.50 -0.66
CA PHE A 61 -5.79 10.35 -2.11
C PHE A 61 -5.84 8.89 -2.54
N ASN A 62 -4.99 8.06 -1.95
CA ASN A 62 -4.96 6.65 -2.27
C ASN A 62 -6.25 5.94 -1.81
N LYS A 63 -6.80 6.32 -0.66
CA LYS A 63 -8.09 5.85 -0.17
C LYS A 63 -9.25 6.24 -1.08
N ARG A 64 -9.19 7.35 -1.82
CA ARG A 64 -10.29 7.78 -2.69
C ARG A 64 -10.16 7.30 -4.13
N TYR A 65 -8.93 7.22 -4.63
CA TYR A 65 -8.65 7.02 -6.06
C TYR A 65 -7.85 5.76 -6.39
N ASN A 66 -7.22 5.13 -5.40
CA ASN A 66 -6.38 3.94 -5.56
C ASN A 66 -6.83 2.74 -4.70
N GLN A 67 -8.07 2.71 -4.20
CA GLN A 67 -8.55 1.61 -3.34
C GLN A 67 -8.34 0.23 -3.96
N GLN A 68 -8.53 0.12 -5.28
CA GLN A 68 -8.35 -1.14 -6.01
C GLN A 68 -6.91 -1.67 -6.00
N TYR A 69 -5.93 -0.79 -5.79
CA TYR A 69 -4.50 -1.11 -5.77
C TYR A 69 -3.93 -1.21 -4.36
N LEU A 70 -4.71 -0.87 -3.33
CA LEU A 70 -4.32 -0.95 -1.93
C LEU A 70 -4.90 -2.24 -1.32
N PRO A 71 -4.07 -3.27 -1.09
CA PRO A 71 -4.52 -4.44 -0.35
C PRO A 71 -4.85 -4.07 1.12
N ALA A 72 -5.72 -4.85 1.76
CA ALA A 72 -6.34 -4.55 3.06
C ALA A 72 -5.36 -4.15 4.19
N TYR A 73 -4.09 -4.51 4.08
CA TYR A 73 -3.03 -4.15 5.03
C TYR A 73 -2.53 -2.69 4.92
N ALA A 74 -2.76 -1.99 3.81
CA ALA A 74 -2.31 -0.60 3.66
C ALA A 74 -3.23 0.43 4.35
N GLY A 75 -4.43 0.03 4.77
CA GLY A 75 -5.32 0.81 5.65
C GLY A 75 -4.96 0.71 7.14
N ALA A 76 -4.09 -0.24 7.51
CA ALA A 76 -3.74 -0.51 8.90
C ALA A 76 -2.81 0.54 9.53
N GLY A 77 -2.17 1.42 8.73
CA GLY A 77 -1.30 2.49 9.23
C GLY A 77 -2.03 3.67 9.90
N ALA A 78 -3.36 3.79 9.72
CA ALA A 78 -4.16 4.82 10.37
C ALA A 78 -4.85 4.35 11.66
N GLN A 79 -4.85 3.04 11.94
CA GLN A 79 -5.51 2.44 13.11
C GLN A 79 -4.53 1.96 14.19
N MET A 80 -3.25 2.31 14.11
CA MET A 80 -2.26 2.12 15.19
C MET A 80 -2.46 3.07 16.38
N GLY A 81 -3.66 3.66 16.53
CA GLY A 81 -4.09 4.41 17.71
C GLY A 81 -5.30 3.80 18.41
N GLN A 82 -5.86 2.70 17.90
CA GLN A 82 -6.92 2.00 18.61
C GLN A 82 -6.28 1.02 19.58
N ASN A 83 -6.18 1.44 20.83
CA ASN A 83 -6.03 0.59 22.00
C ASN A 83 -7.10 -0.50 22.00
N VAL A 84 -6.79 -1.61 21.31
CA VAL A 84 -7.53 -2.86 21.42
C VAL A 84 -7.22 -3.39 22.81
N THR A 85 -8.09 -3.10 23.78
CA THR A 85 -8.13 -3.83 25.04
C THR A 85 -8.62 -5.25 24.72
N ILE A 86 -7.67 -6.12 24.39
CA ILE A 86 -7.95 -7.53 24.24
C ILE A 86 -8.21 -8.07 25.65
N ASN A 87 -9.48 -8.19 26.04
CA ASN A 87 -9.85 -8.92 27.25
C ASN A 87 -9.70 -10.41 26.95
N LEU A 88 -8.46 -10.89 26.89
CA LEU A 88 -8.18 -12.31 26.84
C LEU A 88 -8.51 -12.88 28.22
N GLY A 89 -9.66 -13.54 28.33
CA GLY A 89 -9.87 -14.50 29.39
C GLY A 89 -8.72 -15.53 29.35
N SER A 90 -8.10 -15.78 30.49
CA SER A 90 -7.00 -16.74 30.67
C SER A 90 -7.30 -18.15 30.12
N GLU A 91 -8.56 -18.46 29.84
CA GLU A 91 -9.01 -19.70 29.20
C GLU A 91 -8.50 -19.87 27.75
N GLN A 92 -8.30 -18.79 26.99
CA GLN A 92 -7.76 -18.87 25.62
C GLN A 92 -6.24 -19.16 25.58
N LEU A 93 -5.52 -18.91 26.68
CA LEU A 93 -4.10 -19.22 26.82
C LEU A 93 -3.83 -20.72 27.09
N LYS A 94 -4.85 -21.49 27.48
CA LYS A 94 -4.73 -22.92 27.81
C LYS A 94 -4.69 -23.84 26.58
N GLY A 95 -4.99 -23.31 25.39
CA GLY A 95 -4.90 -24.03 24.10
C GLY A 95 -3.54 -23.98 23.41
N LEU A 96 -2.60 -23.15 23.90
CA LEU A 96 -1.26 -22.97 23.31
C LEU A 96 -0.19 -23.87 23.95
N THR A 97 -0.55 -24.69 24.94
CA THR A 97 0.34 -25.68 25.57
C THR A 97 0.15 -27.07 24.95
N GLY A 98 0.07 -27.15 23.62
CA GLY A 98 0.34 -28.39 22.90
C GLY A 98 1.86 -28.61 22.81
N PRO A 99 2.36 -29.85 22.62
CA PRO A 99 3.79 -30.11 22.53
C PRO A 99 4.42 -29.31 21.38
N VAL A 100 5.14 -28.24 21.73
CA VAL A 100 6.02 -27.50 20.82
C VAL A 100 7.05 -28.50 20.30
N ALA A 101 7.02 -28.74 18.99
CA ALA A 101 7.93 -29.65 18.32
C ALA A 101 9.39 -29.31 18.69
N PRO A 102 10.21 -30.30 19.08
CA PRO A 102 11.53 -30.05 19.66
C PRO A 102 12.47 -29.44 18.61
N ALA A 103 13.17 -28.37 18.98
CA ALA A 103 14.17 -27.62 18.21
C ALA A 103 15.37 -28.44 17.67
N ARG A 104 15.35 -29.78 17.75
CA ARG A 104 16.38 -30.67 17.20
C ARG A 104 16.38 -30.69 15.66
N ASN A 105 15.20 -30.65 15.04
CA ASN A 105 15.09 -30.78 13.57
C ASN A 105 15.67 -29.57 12.82
N VAL A 106 15.67 -28.37 13.43
CA VAL A 106 16.23 -27.15 12.81
C VAL A 106 17.76 -27.17 12.82
N LEU A 107 18.37 -27.72 13.88
CA LEU A 107 19.83 -27.88 13.94
C LEU A 107 20.32 -28.97 12.96
N GLU A 108 19.55 -30.04 12.79
CA GLU A 108 19.84 -31.09 11.80
C GLU A 108 19.71 -30.57 10.36
N GLU A 109 18.71 -29.73 10.06
CA GLU A 109 18.58 -29.04 8.76
C GLU A 109 19.75 -28.11 8.46
N LEU A 110 20.28 -27.41 9.47
CA LEU A 110 21.47 -26.56 9.32
C LEU A 110 22.75 -27.36 9.04
N GLN A 111 22.90 -28.54 9.65
CA GLN A 111 24.03 -29.43 9.33
C GLN A 111 23.93 -29.97 7.89
N LYS A 112 22.72 -30.32 7.44
CA LYS A 112 22.45 -30.80 6.08
C LYS A 112 22.69 -29.72 5.02
N LEU A 113 22.34 -28.46 5.32
CA LEU A 113 22.65 -27.31 4.44
C LEU A 113 24.17 -27.04 4.34
N LYS A 114 24.93 -27.28 5.41
CA LYS A 114 26.39 -27.11 5.42
C LYS A 114 27.12 -28.20 4.63
N GLU A 115 26.63 -29.43 4.67
CA GLU A 115 27.12 -30.50 3.79
C GLU A 115 26.87 -30.17 2.32
N LEU A 116 25.69 -29.64 2.01
CA LEU A 116 25.33 -29.26 0.64
C LEU A 116 26.12 -28.05 0.11
N HIS A 117 26.79 -27.29 0.98
CA HIS A 117 27.69 -26.18 0.62
C HIS A 117 29.10 -26.66 0.21
N VAL A 118 29.61 -27.73 0.84
CA VAL A 118 30.97 -28.27 0.55
C VAL A 118 30.97 -29.13 -0.71
N ALA A 119 29.81 -29.63 -1.13
CA ALA A 119 29.62 -30.43 -2.34
C ALA A 119 29.80 -29.65 -3.67
N GLY A 120 30.17 -28.37 -3.63
CA GLY A 120 30.63 -27.62 -4.82
C GLY A 120 29.54 -27.27 -5.83
N VAL A 121 28.26 -27.24 -5.41
CA VAL A 121 27.10 -26.90 -6.25
C VAL A 121 26.43 -25.63 -5.67
N LEU A 122 27.21 -24.55 -5.49
CA LEU A 122 26.67 -23.27 -5.05
C LEU A 122 27.25 -22.12 -5.88
N THR A 123 26.47 -21.64 -6.84
CA THR A 123 26.67 -20.36 -7.51
C THR A 123 26.30 -19.25 -6.53
N ASP A 124 27.10 -18.18 -6.47
CA ASP A 124 27.09 -17.07 -5.49
C ASP A 124 25.74 -16.34 -5.24
N GLU A 125 24.68 -16.66 -5.96
CA GLU A 125 23.45 -15.86 -5.99
C GLU A 125 22.51 -16.07 -4.78
N GLU A 126 22.42 -17.27 -4.19
CA GLU A 126 21.54 -17.50 -3.02
C GLU A 126 22.13 -17.04 -1.68
N PHE A 127 23.41 -16.68 -1.64
CA PHE A 127 24.08 -16.25 -0.39
C PHE A 127 23.64 -14.85 0.06
N THR A 128 23.08 -14.04 -0.84
CA THR A 128 22.60 -12.69 -0.50
C THR A 128 21.18 -12.74 0.08
N VAL A 129 20.40 -13.76 -0.28
CA VAL A 129 19.00 -13.97 0.14
C VAL A 129 18.89 -14.33 1.63
N GLN A 130 19.81 -15.12 2.19
CA GLN A 130 19.82 -15.38 3.63
C GLN A 130 20.53 -14.29 4.45
N LYS A 131 21.54 -13.63 3.87
CA LYS A 131 22.26 -12.57 4.58
C LYS A 131 21.37 -11.37 4.94
N GLN A 132 20.35 -11.07 4.15
CA GLN A 132 19.43 -9.96 4.42
C GLN A 132 18.19 -10.33 5.26
N ARG A 133 18.00 -11.63 5.55
CA ARG A 133 17.02 -12.11 6.54
C ARG A 133 17.57 -12.09 7.99
N MET A 134 18.78 -11.56 8.18
CA MET A 134 19.46 -11.50 9.48
C MET A 134 19.96 -10.10 9.83
N LEU A 135 19.37 -9.06 9.21
CA LEU A 135 19.42 -7.67 9.71
C LEU A 135 18.01 -7.13 10.02
N MET A 136 17.04 -8.03 10.17
CA MET A 136 15.82 -7.88 10.96
C MET A 136 15.58 -9.16 11.76
#